data_AF-A0A7V2DI81-F1
#
_entry.id   AF-A0A7V2DI81-F1
#
_cell.length_a   1.000
_cell.length_b   1.000
_cell.length_c   1.000
_cell.angle_alpha   90.00
_cell.angle_beta   90.00
_cell.angle_gamma   90.00
#
_symmetry.space_group_name_H-M   'P 1'
#
loop_
_entity.id
_entity.type
_entity.pdbx_description
1 polymer ?
#
loop_
_entity_poly.entity_id
_entity_poly.type
_entity_poly.pdbx_seq_one_letter_code
_entity_poly.pdbx_strand_id
1 'polypeptide(L)'
;MLDFHVAESLRNIGYDVIRTSDVGLATAPDTDVMKRAIQDGRILISLDEHFGDWAILPLDQHPGVIRLKVHPTTTKNVLSLLLANRIERKG
;
A
#
# COMPACT_ATOMS: atom_id res chain seq x y z
N MET A 1 12.78 7.05 -0.32
CA MET A 1 13.23 7.12 -1.74
C MET A 1 12.48 6.08 -2.58
N LEU A 2 12.51 4.79 -2.23
CA LEU A 2 11.71 3.76 -2.91
C LEU A 2 10.19 4.03 -2.80
N ASP A 3 9.69 4.22 -1.57
CA ASP A 3 8.30 4.53 -1.23
C ASP A 3 7.75 5.75 -2.01
N PHE A 4 8.53 6.83 -2.06
CA PHE A 4 8.18 8.07 -2.74
C PHE A 4 8.02 7.86 -4.24
N HIS A 5 9.02 7.26 -4.89
CA HIS A 5 8.97 7.03 -6.33
C HIS A 5 7.86 6.04 -6.73
N VAL A 6 7.56 5.04 -5.89
CA VAL A 6 6.42 4.14 -6.14
C VAL A 6 5.10 4.92 -6.07
N ALA A 7 4.89 5.72 -5.01
CA ALA A 7 3.66 6.49 -4.85
C ALA A 7 3.45 7.50 -5.97
N GLU A 8 4.48 8.27 -6.34
CA GLU A 8 4.41 9.20 -7.47
C GLU A 8 4.12 8.47 -8.79
N SER A 9 4.79 7.35 -9.04
CA SER A 9 4.55 6.59 -10.28
C SER A 9 3.11 6.09 -10.38
N LEU A 10 2.53 5.63 -9.27
CA LEU A 10 1.12 5.20 -9.22
C LEU A 10 0.15 6.37 -9.37
N ARG A 11 0.44 7.54 -8.77
CA ARG A 11 -0.36 8.76 -8.96
C ARG A 11 -0.34 9.23 -10.40
N ASN A 12 0.82 9.22 -11.04
CA ASN A 12 1.00 9.66 -12.43
C ASN A 12 0.19 8.82 -13.44
N ILE A 13 -0.19 7.60 -13.08
CA ILE A 13 -1.04 6.73 -13.92
C ILE A 13 -2.51 6.70 -13.46
N GLY A 14 -2.89 7.57 -12.52
CA GLY A 14 -4.28 7.83 -12.13
C GLY A 14 -4.77 7.12 -10.88
N TYR A 15 -3.91 6.45 -10.09
CA TYR A 15 -4.33 5.91 -8.79
C TYR A 15 -4.34 6.99 -7.70
N ASP A 16 -5.35 6.96 -6.84
CA ASP A 16 -5.37 7.76 -5.60
C ASP A 16 -4.49 7.10 -4.54
N VAL A 17 -3.26 7.61 -4.40
CA VAL A 17 -2.26 7.07 -3.47
C VAL A 17 -1.87 8.12 -2.43
N ILE A 18 -1.84 7.72 -1.17
CA ILE A 18 -1.33 8.50 -0.04
C ILE A 18 -0.26 7.70 0.69
N ARG A 19 0.84 8.36 1.09
CA ARG A 19 1.87 7.71 1.91
C ARG A 19 1.61 7.98 3.38
N THR A 20 2.03 7.07 4.26
CA THR A 20 2.01 7.30 5.71
C THR A 20 2.77 8.57 6.11
N SER A 21 3.87 8.87 5.42
CA SER A 21 4.63 10.11 5.60
C SER A 21 3.90 11.38 5.18
N ASP A 22 2.98 11.31 4.21
CA ASP A 22 2.16 12.46 3.79
C ASP A 22 1.13 12.85 4.86
N VAL A 23 0.83 11.94 5.80
CA VAL A 23 -0.20 12.12 6.84
C VAL A 23 0.36 12.07 8.26
N GLY A 24 1.68 12.20 8.42
CA GLY A 24 2.33 12.21 9.73
C GLY A 24 2.36 10.85 10.44
N LEU A 25 2.13 9.75 9.71
CA LEU A 25 2.14 8.38 10.23
C LEU A 25 3.41 7.59 9.85
N ALA A 26 4.48 8.28 9.40
CA ALA A 26 5.71 7.63 8.94
C ALA A 26 6.35 6.70 10.00
N THR A 27 6.21 7.06 11.28
CA THR A 27 6.74 6.31 12.43
C THR A 27 5.64 5.82 13.36
N ALA A 28 4.39 5.85 12.90
CA ALA A 28 3.26 5.41 13.70
C ALA A 28 3.22 3.87 13.80
N PRO A 29 2.63 3.32 14.86
CA PRO A 29 2.37 1.89 14.95
C PRO A 29 1.46 1.40 13.81
N ASP A 30 1.63 0.14 13.41
CA ASP A 30 0.81 -0.51 12.37
C ASP A 30 -0.69 -0.36 12.61
N THR A 31 -1.11 -0.43 13.87
CA THR A 31 -2.52 -0.29 14.28
C THR A 31 -3.10 1.07 13.92
N ASP A 32 -2.31 2.14 14.02
CA ASP A 32 -2.78 3.49 13.71
C ASP A 32 -2.77 3.76 12.20
N VAL A 33 -1.78 3.21 11.48
CA VAL A 33 -1.77 3.18 10.00
C VAL A 33 -2.99 2.42 9.49
N MET A 34 -3.32 1.28 10.10
CA MET A 34 -4.47 0.45 9.71
C MET A 34 -5.80 1.15 10.01
N LYS A 35 -5.97 1.74 11.20
CA LYS A 35 -7.17 2.56 11.52
C LYS A 35 -7.37 3.66 10.51
N ARG A 36 -6.30 4.36 10.12
CA ARG A 36 -6.38 5.41 9.11
C ARG A 36 -6.80 4.87 7.75
N ALA A 37 -6.24 3.75 7.32
CA ALA A 37 -6.64 3.11 6.05
C ALA A 37 -8.13 2.69 6.06
N ILE A 38 -8.65 2.19 7.19
CA ILE A 38 -10.08 1.86 7.35
C ILE A 38 -10.95 3.11 7.25
N GLN A 39 -10.62 4.15 8.02
CA GLN A 39 -11.38 5.42 8.04
C GLN A 39 -11.45 6.06 6.66
N ASP A 40 -10.36 6.01 5.90
CA ASP A 40 -10.27 6.60 4.57
C ASP A 40 -10.81 5.67 3.47
N GLY A 41 -11.21 4.43 3.79
CA GLY A 41 -11.65 3.44 2.81
C GLY A 41 -10.56 3.02 1.82
N ARG A 42 -9.29 2.97 2.27
CA ARG A 42 -8.11 2.70 1.44
C ARG A 42 -7.55 1.29 1.63
N ILE A 43 -7.07 0.70 0.54
CA ILE A 43 -6.24 -0.51 0.58
C ILE A 43 -4.85 -0.13 1.06
N LEU A 44 -4.35 -0.87 2.04
CA LEU A 44 -2.99 -0.66 2.54
C LEU A 44 -2.00 -1.56 1.79
N ILE A 45 -0.87 -0.99 1.38
CA ILE A 45 0.22 -1.73 0.72
C ILE A 45 1.46 -1.63 1.60
N SER A 46 2.08 -2.76 1.95
CA SER A 46 3.29 -2.81 2.77
C SER A 46 4.37 -3.73 2.18
N LEU A 47 5.63 -3.33 2.34
CA LEU A 47 6.82 -4.17 2.10
C LEU A 47 7.39 -4.76 3.39
N ASP A 48 6.90 -4.32 4.55
CA ASP A 48 7.34 -4.80 5.85
C ASP A 48 6.74 -6.19 6.10
N GLU A 49 7.60 -7.16 6.37
CA GLU A 49 7.22 -8.55 6.59
C GLU A 49 6.38 -8.73 7.85
N HIS A 50 6.55 -7.83 8.83
CA HIS A 50 5.88 -7.84 10.12
C HIS A 50 4.57 -7.06 10.12
N PHE A 51 4.28 -6.32 9.04
CA PHE A 51 3.09 -5.50 8.97
C PHE A 51 1.84 -6.39 9.02
N GLY A 52 1.13 -6.33 10.14
CA GLY A 52 -0.07 -7.14 10.34
C GLY A 52 0.18 -8.57 10.84
N ASP A 53 1.35 -8.88 11.42
CA ASP A 53 1.59 -10.16 12.13
C ASP A 53 0.54 -10.44 13.23
N TRP A 54 -0.17 -9.40 13.70
CA TRP A 54 -1.25 -9.45 14.68
C TRP A 54 -2.64 -9.16 14.09
N ALA A 55 -2.72 -8.85 12.80
CA ALA A 55 -3.94 -8.43 12.13
C ALA A 55 -4.72 -9.65 11.61
N ILE A 56 -5.33 -10.41 12.53
CA ILE A 56 -6.52 -11.19 12.22
C ILE A 56 -7.68 -10.19 12.14
N LEU A 57 -7.66 -9.34 11.12
CA LEU A 57 -8.75 -8.39 10.88
C LEU A 57 -9.80 -9.07 10.01
N PRO A 58 -11.06 -9.08 10.44
CA PRO A 58 -12.16 -9.54 9.61
C PRO A 58 -12.19 -8.73 8.29
N LEU A 59 -12.31 -9.42 7.15
CA LEU A 59 -12.31 -8.79 5.82
C LEU A 59 -13.48 -7.82 5.61
N ASP A 60 -14.53 -7.91 6.43
CA ASP A 60 -15.66 -6.96 6.46
C ASP A 60 -15.32 -5.64 7.17
N GLN A 61 -14.17 -5.54 7.85
CA GLN A 61 -13.77 -4.36 8.62
C GLN A 61 -12.66 -3.53 7.96
N HIS A 62 -12.08 -3.99 6.85
CA HIS A 62 -11.07 -3.20 6.14
C HIS A 62 -11.10 -3.43 4.61
N PRO A 63 -10.70 -2.43 3.80
CA PRO A 63 -10.69 -2.56 2.33
C PRO A 63 -9.69 -3.57 1.75
N GLY A 64 -8.84 -4.16 2.58
CA GLY A 64 -7.76 -5.06 2.17
C GLY A 64 -6.36 -4.59 2.61
N VAL A 65 -5.45 -5.54 2.74
CA VAL A 65 -4.01 -5.30 2.93
C VAL A 65 -3.27 -6.14 1.89
N ILE A 66 -2.36 -5.50 1.14
CA ILE A 66 -1.49 -6.15 0.16
C ILE A 66 -0.07 -6.11 0.70
N ARG A 67 0.44 -7.27 1.13
CA ARG A 67 1.86 -7.44 1.47
C ARG A 67 2.66 -7.81 0.22
N LEU A 68 3.61 -6.97 -0.14
CA LEU A 68 4.46 -7.17 -1.30
C LEU A 68 5.73 -7.95 -0.90
N LYS A 69 5.94 -9.11 -1.54
CA LYS A 69 7.20 -9.84 -1.48
C LYS A 69 7.92 -9.69 -2.81
N VAL A 70 8.95 -8.84 -2.84
CA VAL A 70 9.69 -8.51 -4.06
C VAL A 70 11.19 -8.63 -3.78
N HIS A 71 11.89 -9.46 -4.55
CA HIS A 71 13.34 -9.59 -4.45
C HIS A 71 14.00 -9.46 -5.85
N PRO A 72 14.97 -8.55 -6.03
CA PRO A 72 15.38 -7.51 -5.08
C PRO A 72 14.31 -6.40 -4.93
N THR A 73 14.24 -5.80 -3.74
CA THR A 73 13.27 -4.73 -3.40
C THR A 73 13.67 -3.40 -4.03
N THR A 74 13.47 -3.28 -5.35
CA THR A 74 13.74 -2.06 -6.12
C THR A 74 12.43 -1.40 -6.55
N THR A 75 12.43 -0.07 -6.71
CA THR A 75 11.28 0.69 -7.24
C THR A 75 10.75 0.06 -8.54
N LYS A 76 11.67 -0.30 -9.45
CA LYS A 76 11.33 -0.95 -10.73
C LYS A 76 10.57 -2.25 -10.52
N ASN A 77 11.07 -3.14 -9.66
CA ASN A 77 10.44 -4.46 -9.46
C ASN A 77 9.10 -4.34 -8.74
N VAL A 78 8.99 -3.43 -7.77
CA VAL A 78 7.73 -3.15 -7.06
C VAL A 78 6.68 -2.61 -8.04
N LEU A 79 7.04 -1.64 -8.88
CA LEU A 79 6.13 -1.12 -9.90
C LEU A 79 5.75 -2.18 -10.92
N SER A 80 6.70 -2.97 -11.43
CA SER A 80 6.39 -4.07 -12.34
C SER A 80 5.35 -5.02 -11.75
N LEU A 81 5.45 -5.38 -10.46
CA LEU A 81 4.48 -6.24 -9.80
C LEU A 81 3.09 -5.60 -9.67
N LEU A 82 3.04 -4.34 -9.23
CA LEU A 82 1.78 -3.62 -9.04
C LEU A 82 1.06 -3.32 -10.36
N LEU A 83 1.82 -3.06 -11.43
CA LEU A 83 1.28 -2.70 -12.74
C LEU A 83 0.96 -3.89 -13.62
N ALA A 84 1.67 -5.02 -13.47
CA ALA A 84 1.38 -6.24 -14.23
C ALA A 84 -0.03 -6.78 -13.97
N ASN A 85 -0.62 -6.45 -12.82
CA ASN A 85 -1.95 -6.91 -12.41
C ASN A 85 -3.04 -5.84 -12.57
N ARG A 86 -2.76 -4.79 -13.36
CA ARG A 86 -3.78 -3.77 -13.67
C ARG A 86 -4.92 -4.43 -14.45
N ILE A 87 -6.08 -4.55 -13.81
CA ILE A 87 -7.31 -4.88 -14.52
C ILE A 87 -7.80 -3.60 -15.18
N GLU A 88 -7.47 -3.42 -16.46
CA GLU A 88 -8.13 -2.39 -17.27
C GLU A 88 -9.58 -2.81 -17.46
N ARG A 89 -10.49 -2.17 -16.74
CA ARG A 89 -11.92 -2.24 -17.11
C ARG A 89 -12.03 -1.54 -18.45
N LYS A 90 -12.09 -2.31 -19.53
CA LYS A 90 -12.59 -1.80 -20.81
C LYS A 90 -14.01 -1.30 -20.53
N GLY A 91 -14.16 0.03 -20.61
CA GLY A 91 -15.47 0.67 -20.67
C GLY A 91 -16.20 0.30 -21.95
#